data_AF-A0A6N6LAT7-F1
#
_entry.id   AF-A0A6N6LAT7-F1
#
_cell.length_a   1.000
_cell.length_b   1.000
_cell.length_c   1.000
_cell.angle_alpha   90.00
_cell.angle_beta   90.00
_cell.angle_gamma   90.00
#
_symmetry.space_group_name_H-M   'P 1'
#
loop_
_entity.id
_entity.type
_entity.pdbx_description
1 polymer ?
#
loop_
_entity_poly.entity_id
_entity_poly.type
_entity_poly.pdbx_seq_one_letter_code
_entity_poly.pdbx_strand_id
1 'polypeptide(L)' 'MALKELFSTDIGLLSVFTIAFIIGMAVFIGRYVKQHVQEDERAHGQGH' A
#
# COMPACT_ATOMS: atom_id res chain seq x y z
N MET A 1 -20.92 -11.76 -18.90
CA MET A 1 -21.31 -10.37 -18.62
C MET A 1 -21.21 -9.98 -17.13
N ALA A 2 -20.74 -10.87 -16.24
CA ALA A 2 -20.67 -10.59 -14.78
C ALA A 2 -19.57 -9.61 -14.34
N LEU A 3 -18.43 -9.56 -15.03
CA LEU A 3 -17.35 -8.63 -14.68
C LEU A 3 -17.77 -7.16 -14.88
N LYS A 4 -18.55 -6.86 -15.92
CA LYS A 4 -19.04 -5.51 -16.18
C LYS A 4 -20.06 -5.05 -15.15
N GLU A 5 -20.95 -5.91 -14.69
CA GLU A 5 -21.90 -5.59 -13.61
C GLU A 5 -21.19 -5.36 -12.27
N LEU A 6 -20.11 -6.09 -11.98
CA LEU A 6 -19.27 -5.82 -10.81
C LEU A 6 -18.59 -4.44 -10.92
N PHE A 7 -18.06 -4.05 -12.08
CA PHE A 7 -17.46 -2.73 -12.26
C PHE A 7 -18.48 -1.58 -12.41
N SER A 8 -19.71 -1.85 -12.86
CA SER A 8 -20.76 -0.82 -13.07
C SER A 8 -21.67 -0.60 -11.85
N THR A 9 -21.76 -1.56 -10.93
CA THR A 9 -22.59 -1.40 -9.71
C THR A 9 -21.82 -0.59 -8.68
N ASP A 10 -22.51 0.33 -7.98
CA ASP A 10 -21.95 1.21 -6.92
C ASP A 10 -21.06 0.44 -5.91
N ILE A 11 -21.44 -0.80 -5.62
CA ILE A 11 -20.74 -1.70 -4.69
C ILE A 11 -19.35 -2.09 -5.20
N GLY A 12 -19.18 -2.37 -6.49
CA GLY A 12 -17.88 -2.80 -6.99
C GLY A 12 -16.92 -1.65 -7.25
N LEU A 13 -17.41 -0.45 -7.58
CA LEU A 13 -16.55 0.75 -7.61
C LEU A 13 -16.01 1.07 -6.20
N LEU A 14 -16.85 1.02 -5.17
CA LEU A 14 -16.43 1.20 -3.77
C LEU A 14 -15.47 0.09 -3.31
N SER A 15 -15.71 -1.17 -3.71
CA SER A 15 -14.82 -2.28 -3.40
C SER A 15 -13.44 -2.10 -4.04
N VAL A 16 -13.37 -1.76 -5.33
CA VAL A 16 -12.11 -1.50 -6.04
C VAL A 16 -11.39 -0.29 -5.45
N PHE A 17 -12.12 0.77 -5.11
CA PHE A 17 -11.56 1.95 -4.45
C PHE A 17 -10.95 1.60 -3.09
N THR A 18 -11.64 0.79 -2.29
CA THR A 18 -11.16 0.34 -0.99
C THR A 18 -9.91 -0.51 -1.12
N ILE A 19 -9.89 -1.47 -2.05
CA ILE A 19 -8.73 -2.31 -2.32
C ILE A 19 -7.55 -1.46 -2.76
N ALA A 20 -7.75 -0.53 -3.68
CA ALA A 20 -6.72 0.39 -4.15
C ALA A 20 -6.19 1.28 -2.99
N PHE A 21 -7.08 1.76 -2.12
CA PHE A 21 -6.71 2.55 -0.96
C PHE A 21 -5.85 1.76 0.04
N ILE A 22 -6.26 0.53 0.38
CA ILE A 22 -5.50 -0.36 1.27
C ILE A 22 -4.14 -0.68 0.69
N ILE A 23 -4.05 -1.01 -0.60
CA ILE A 23 -2.78 -1.27 -1.30
C ILE A 23 -1.90 -0.02 -1.27
N GLY A 24 -2.47 1.16 -1.55
CA GLY A 24 -1.77 2.43 -1.47
C GLY A 24 -1.20 2.70 -0.08
N MET A 25 -1.99 2.49 0.98
CA MET A 25 -1.52 2.59 2.36
C MET A 25 -0.41 1.59 2.68
N ALA A 26 -0.55 0.33 2.28
CA ALA A 26 0.46 -0.69 2.52
C ALA A 26 1.79 -0.34 1.85
N VAL A 27 1.76 0.14 0.60
CA VAL A 27 2.94 0.60 -0.12
C VAL A 27 3.54 1.85 0.52
N PHE A 28 2.70 2.80 0.93
CA PHE A 28 3.15 4.03 1.59
C PHE A 28 3.86 3.74 2.90
N ILE A 29 3.23 2.95 3.79
CA ILE A 29 3.81 2.54 5.07
C ILE A 29 5.08 1.72 4.83
N GLY A 30 5.05 0.75 3.91
CA GLY A 30 6.23 -0.04 3.56
C GLY A 30 7.40 0.81 3.06
N ARG A 31 7.13 1.82 2.23
CA ARG A 31 8.15 2.80 1.78
C ARG A 31 8.65 3.66 2.92
N TYR A 32 7.76 4.18 3.76
CA TYR A 32 8.10 5.02 4.90
C TYR A 32 9.00 4.26 5.88
N VAL A 33 8.59 3.06 6.27
CA VAL A 33 9.37 2.17 7.14
C VAL A 33 10.69 1.80 6.49
N LYS A 34 10.72 1.44 5.20
CA LYS A 34 11.97 1.11 4.50
C LYS A 34 12.93 2.30 4.39
N GLN A 35 12.43 3.52 4.29
CA GLN A 35 13.27 4.73 4.33
C GLN A 35 13.80 4.97 5.74
N HIS A 36 12.95 4.87 6.77
CA HIS A 36 13.34 5.07 8.16
C HIS A 36 14.33 4.01 8.67
N VAL A 37 14.04 2.73 8.38
CA VAL A 37 14.91 1.60 8.76
C VAL A 37 16.25 1.66 8.04
N GLN A 38 16.31 2.08 6.77
CA GLN A 38 17.61 2.28 6.11
C GLN A 38 18.44 3.41 6.75
N GLU A 39 17.79 4.41 7.34
CA GLU A 39 18.47 5.49 8.03
C GLU A 39 19.02 5.00 9.38
N ASP A 40 18.24 4.20 10.12
CA ASP A 40 18.70 3.53 11.35
C ASP A 40 19.77 2.45 11.10
N GLU A 41 19.64 1.62 10.05
CA GLU A 41 20.64 0.61 9.69
C GLU A 41 21.96 1.25 9.23
N ARG A 42 21.91 2.42 8.56
CA ARG A 42 23.12 3.18 8.22
C ARG A 42 23.75 3.86 9.43
N ALA A 43 22.94 4.26 10.41
CA ALA A 43 23.43 4.84 11.66
C ALA A 43 24.00 3.78 12.62
N HIS A 44 23.42 2.57 12.66
CA HIS A 44 23.87 1.48 13.54
C HIS A 44 24.91 0.53 12.90
N GLY A 45 25.08 0.51 11.58
CA GLY A 45 26.09 -0.31 10.90
C GLY A 45 27.53 0.23 10.96
N GLN A 46 27.77 1.38 11.60
CA GLN A 46 29.11 1.96 11.82
C GLN A 46 29.58 1.86 13.28
N GLY A 47 28.89 1.07 14.11
CA GLY A 47 29.33 0.76 15.45
C GLY A 47 29.48 -0.74 15.64
N HIS A 48 30.73 -1.17 15.79
CA HIS A 48 31.24 -2.50 16.17
C HIS A 48 31.65 -3.43 15.00
#